data_AF-A0A399ELT5-F1
#
_entry.id   AF-A0A399ELT5-F1
#
_cell.length_a   1.000
_cell.length_b   1.000
_cell.length_c   1.000
_cell.angle_alpha   90.00
_cell.angle_beta   90.00
_cell.angle_gamma   90.00
#
_symmetry.space_group_name_H-M   'P 1'
#
loop_
_entity.id
_entity.type
_entity.pdbx_description
1 polymer ?
#
loop_
_entity_poly.entity_id
_entity_poly.type
_entity_poly.pdbx_seq_one_letter_code
_entity_poly.pdbx_strand_id
1 'polypeptide(L)'
;MESKEIVRRRALAGHAPTRKDVFQDPEVLRKYPYYKEAERIIAGAKRVPIFAYTAEMEDVVGREISLAAAGQKAVKPALQDAAKGLEGLLRKAGLLR
;
A
#
# COMPACT_ATOMS: atom_id res chain seq x y z
N MET A 1 -17.77 7.05 -8.98
CA MET A 1 -17.58 6.57 -7.59
C MET A 1 -18.68 5.56 -7.29
N GLU A 2 -18.36 4.46 -6.60
CA GLU A 2 -19.33 3.43 -6.22
C GLU A 2 -20.44 3.99 -5.30
N SER A 3 -21.64 3.41 -5.36
CA SER A 3 -22.77 3.89 -4.54
C SER A 3 -22.55 3.60 -3.05
N LYS A 4 -23.06 4.48 -2.19
CA LYS A 4 -22.96 4.32 -0.72
C LYS A 4 -23.53 2.98 -0.26
N GLU A 5 -24.65 2.56 -0.85
CA GLU A 5 -25.32 1.30 -0.49
C GLU A 5 -24.41 0.09 -0.72
N ILE A 6 -23.75 0.01 -1.88
CA ILE A 6 -22.87 -1.13 -2.19
C ILE A 6 -21.63 -1.10 -1.31
N VAL A 7 -21.01 0.07 -1.11
CA VAL A 7 -19.83 0.21 -0.23
C VAL A 7 -20.17 -0.18 1.20
N ARG A 8 -21.33 0.21 1.71
CA ARG A 8 -21.83 -0.18 3.04
C ARG A 8 -22.06 -1.69 3.13
N ARG A 9 -22.71 -2.29 2.12
CA ARG A 9 -22.94 -3.75 2.07
C ARG A 9 -21.63 -4.53 2.12
N ARG A 10 -20.62 -4.09 1.36
CA ARG A 10 -19.27 -4.67 1.36
C ARG A 10 -18.55 -4.45 2.69
N ALA A 11 -18.66 -3.27 3.27
CA ALA A 11 -18.10 -2.96 4.58
C ALA A 11 -18.66 -3.87 5.67
N LEU A 12 -19.98 -4.09 5.68
CA LEU A 12 -20.64 -5.02 6.60
C LEU A 12 -20.25 -6.48 6.35
N ALA A 13 -19.79 -6.83 5.14
CA ALA A 13 -19.21 -8.14 4.82
C ALA A 13 -17.72 -8.26 5.20
N GLY A 14 -17.11 -7.20 5.75
CA GLY A 14 -15.71 -7.20 6.23
C GLY A 14 -14.69 -6.61 5.26
N HIS A 15 -15.12 -6.06 4.12
CA HIS A 15 -14.21 -5.33 3.23
C HIS A 15 -13.91 -3.93 3.75
N ALA A 16 -12.71 -3.41 3.50
CA ALA A 16 -12.41 -2.01 3.81
C ALA A 16 -13.32 -1.05 3.01
N PRO A 17 -13.95 -0.04 3.64
CA PRO A 17 -14.74 0.95 2.92
C PRO A 17 -13.89 1.79 1.95
N THR A 18 -14.47 2.18 0.82
CA THR A 18 -13.84 3.06 -0.18
C THR A 18 -14.40 4.49 -0.14
N ARG A 19 -15.36 4.75 0.76
CA ARG A 19 -15.99 6.07 0.96
C ARG A 19 -15.91 6.49 2.43
N LYS A 20 -15.57 7.76 2.66
CA LYS A 20 -15.47 8.35 4.01
C LYS A 20 -16.77 8.24 4.81
N ASP A 21 -17.92 8.46 4.17
CA ASP A 21 -19.24 8.38 4.81
C ASP A 21 -19.61 6.98 5.30
N VAL A 22 -18.95 5.92 4.81
CA VAL A 22 -19.16 4.53 5.25
C VAL A 22 -18.23 4.17 6.41
N PHE A 23 -17.03 4.76 6.52
CA PHE A 23 -16.20 4.63 7.73
C PHE A 23 -16.90 5.17 8.98
N GLN A 24 -17.85 6.10 8.80
CA GLN A 24 -18.60 6.76 9.86
C GLN A 24 -20.02 6.19 10.04
N ASP A 25 -20.41 5.18 9.24
CA ASP A 25 -21.75 4.57 9.33
C ASP A 25 -21.93 3.85 10.69
N PRO A 26 -22.99 4.16 11.46
CA PRO A 26 -23.18 3.58 12.79
C PRO A 26 -23.28 2.05 12.80
N GLU A 27 -23.85 1.44 11.75
CA GLU A 27 -23.96 -0.02 11.67
C GLU A 27 -22.60 -0.66 11.39
N VAL A 28 -21.83 -0.03 10.49
CA VAL A 28 -20.46 -0.46 10.16
C VAL A 28 -19.55 -0.33 11.39
N LEU A 29 -19.61 0.80 12.10
CA LEU A 29 -18.81 1.04 13.30
C LEU A 29 -19.21 0.16 14.47
N ARG A 30 -20.49 -0.21 14.59
CA ARG A 30 -20.94 -1.18 15.61
C ARG A 30 -20.32 -2.55 15.37
N LYS A 31 -20.18 -2.97 14.10
CA LYS A 31 -19.58 -4.27 13.74
C LYS A 31 -18.05 -4.23 13.75
N TYR A 32 -17.47 -3.11 13.32
CA TYR A 32 -16.04 -2.92 13.13
C TYR A 32 -15.58 -1.57 13.73
N PRO A 33 -15.49 -1.45 15.08
CA PRO A 33 -15.16 -0.19 15.74
C PRO A 33 -13.81 0.39 15.33
N TYR A 34 -12.88 -0.46 14.91
CA TYR A 34 -11.53 -0.09 14.47
C TYR A 34 -11.52 0.79 13.20
N TYR A 35 -12.62 0.88 12.45
CA TYR A 35 -12.68 1.73 11.26
C TYR A 35 -12.53 3.22 11.56
N LYS A 36 -12.80 3.68 12.80
CA LYS A 36 -12.46 5.05 13.22
C LYS A 36 -10.95 5.31 13.14
N GLU A 37 -10.14 4.34 13.54
CA GLU A 37 -8.69 4.46 13.51
C GLU A 37 -8.16 4.24 12.08
N ALA A 38 -8.74 3.28 11.36
CA ALA A 38 -8.41 3.07 9.95
C ALA A 38 -8.63 4.33 9.09
N GLU A 39 -9.73 5.07 9.30
CA GLU A 39 -9.98 6.34 8.61
C GLU A 39 -8.84 7.35 8.86
N ARG A 40 -8.35 7.46 10.10
CA ARG A 40 -7.24 8.35 10.46
C ARG A 40 -5.92 7.93 9.82
N ILE A 41 -5.59 6.63 9.88
CA ILE A 41 -4.39 6.07 9.28
C ILE A 41 -4.38 6.32 7.77
N ILE A 42 -5.50 6.02 7.10
CA ILE A 42 -5.63 6.16 5.64
C ILE A 42 -5.56 7.63 5.21
N ALA A 43 -6.09 8.57 6.02
CA ALA A 43 -6.01 9.99 5.74
C ALA A 43 -4.56 10.51 5.64
N GLY A 44 -3.61 9.87 6.33
CA GLY A 44 -2.17 10.18 6.27
C GLY A 44 -1.36 9.24 5.37
N ALA A 45 -2.00 8.25 4.73
CA ALA A 45 -1.28 7.20 4.01
C ALA A 45 -0.63 7.73 2.73
N LYS A 46 0.60 7.29 2.46
CA LYS A 46 1.30 7.53 1.20
C LYS A 46 1.02 6.40 0.24
N ARG A 47 0.68 6.74 -1.01
CA ARG A 47 0.54 5.77 -2.09
C ARG A 47 1.90 5.18 -2.43
N VAL A 48 1.93 3.88 -2.74
CA VAL A 48 3.07 3.26 -3.40
C VAL A 48 3.33 3.99 -4.74
N PRO A 49 4.59 4.12 -5.19
CA PRO A 49 4.90 4.76 -6.47
C PRO A 49 4.22 4.04 -7.65
N ILE A 50 3.50 4.81 -8.47
CA ILE A 50 2.80 4.30 -9.67
C ILE A 50 3.52 4.80 -10.92
N PHE A 51 4.09 3.88 -11.69
CA PHE A 51 4.78 4.12 -12.96
C PHE A 51 4.81 2.86 -13.83
N ALA A 52 5.38 2.94 -15.02
CA ALA A 52 5.37 1.86 -16.01
C ALA A 52 5.95 0.52 -15.51
N TYR A 53 6.80 0.54 -14.47
CA TYR A 53 7.44 -0.65 -13.89
C TYR A 53 7.12 -0.83 -12.40
N THR A 54 5.91 -0.47 -11.95
CA THR A 54 5.50 -0.63 -10.54
C THR A 54 5.62 -2.08 -10.06
N ALA A 55 5.20 -3.06 -10.87
CA ALA A 55 5.29 -4.47 -10.49
C ALA A 55 6.74 -4.94 -10.31
N GLU A 56 7.64 -4.54 -11.22
CA GLU A 56 9.07 -4.85 -11.10
C GLU A 56 9.72 -4.11 -9.93
N MET A 57 9.25 -2.90 -9.61
CA MET A 57 9.70 -2.19 -8.42
C MET A 57 9.33 -2.93 -7.13
N GLU A 58 8.10 -3.45 -7.04
CA GLU A 58 7.64 -4.25 -5.91
C GLU A 58 8.48 -5.53 -5.75
N ASP A 59 8.80 -6.23 -6.86
CA ASP A 59 9.65 -7.42 -6.84
C ASP A 59 11.10 -7.09 -6.41
N VAL A 60 11.72 -6.09 -7.04
CA VAL A 60 13.11 -5.69 -6.76
C VAL A 60 13.28 -5.25 -5.31
N VAL A 61 12.42 -4.36 -4.82
CA VAL A 61 12.51 -3.83 -3.46
C VAL A 61 12.09 -4.90 -2.45
N GLY A 62 11.01 -5.62 -2.72
CA GLY A 62 10.49 -6.68 -1.86
C GLY A 62 11.51 -7.78 -1.61
N ARG A 63 12.16 -8.28 -2.67
CA ARG A 63 13.19 -9.33 -2.58
C ARG A 63 14.35 -8.93 -1.69
N GLU A 64 14.88 -7.72 -1.85
CA GLU A 64 16.02 -7.26 -1.03
C GLU A 64 15.63 -7.08 0.45
N ILE A 65 14.43 -6.57 0.72
CA ILE A 65 13.89 -6.49 2.09
C ILE A 65 13.75 -7.89 2.69
N SER A 66 13.22 -8.86 1.93
CA SER A 66 13.08 -10.25 2.39
C SER A 66 14.43 -10.90 2.71
N LEU A 67 15.45 -10.70 1.87
CA LEU A 67 16.80 -11.22 2.12
C LEU A 67 17.41 -10.64 3.40
N ALA A 68 17.21 -9.34 3.64
CA ALA A 68 17.66 -8.70 4.87
C ALA A 68 16.91 -9.21 6.10
N ALA A 69 15.58 -9.32 6.02
CA ALA A 69 14.74 -9.79 7.11
C ALA A 69 15.03 -11.25 7.50
N ALA A 70 15.40 -12.08 6.52
CA ALA A 70 15.78 -13.47 6.73
C ALA A 70 17.23 -13.66 7.21
N GLY A 71 18.01 -12.58 7.36
CA GLY A 71 19.44 -12.65 7.71
C GLY A 71 20.34 -13.20 6.61
N GLN A 72 19.82 -13.39 5.40
CA GLN A 72 20.56 -13.91 4.24
C GLN A 72 21.41 -12.83 3.57
N LYS A 73 21.14 -11.56 3.87
CA LYS A 73 21.91 -10.42 3.40
C LYS A 73 22.00 -9.35 4.50
N ALA A 74 23.15 -8.71 4.64
CA ALA A 74 23.27 -7.58 5.56
C ALA A 74 22.38 -6.41 5.10
N VAL A 75 21.79 -5.68 6.07
CA VAL A 75 20.81 -4.61 5.81
C VAL A 75 21.33 -3.56 4.83
N LYS A 76 22.56 -3.06 5.03
CA LYS A 76 23.12 -1.99 4.19
C LYS A 76 23.27 -2.42 2.71
N PRO A 77 23.90 -3.57 2.39
CA PRO A 77 23.91 -4.10 1.03
C PRO A 77 22.53 -4.37 0.43
N ALA A 78 21.56 -4.83 1.21
CA ALA A 78 20.19 -5.03 0.73
C ALA A 78 19.54 -3.71 0.29
N LEU A 79 19.66 -2.66 1.10
CA LEU A 79 19.13 -1.34 0.77
C LEU A 79 19.83 -0.72 -0.45
N GLN A 80 21.15 -0.91 -0.57
CA GLN A 80 21.91 -0.42 -1.72
C GLN A 80 21.48 -1.09 -3.04
N ASP A 81 21.27 -2.40 -3.02
CA ASP A 81 20.84 -3.12 -4.21
C ASP A 81 19.37 -2.85 -4.56
N ALA A 82 18.51 -2.64 -3.56
CA ALA A 82 17.14 -2.18 -3.77
C ALA A 82 17.12 -0.80 -4.45
N ALA A 83 17.94 0.13 -3.96
CA ALA A 83 18.09 1.46 -4.55
C ALA A 83 18.60 1.39 -5.99
N LYS A 84 19.67 0.63 -6.24
CA LYS A 84 20.23 0.45 -7.59
C LYS A 84 19.22 -0.15 -8.56
N GLY A 85 18.46 -1.16 -8.13
CA GLY A 85 17.42 -1.77 -8.96
C GLY A 85 16.30 -0.79 -9.28
N LEU A 86 15.81 -0.04 -8.27
CA LEU A 86 14.80 1.00 -8.48
C LEU A 86 15.30 2.11 -9.43
N GLU A 87 16.52 2.59 -9.25
CA GLU A 87 17.13 3.58 -10.16
C GLU A 87 17.19 3.07 -11.60
N GLY A 88 17.53 1.79 -11.80
CA GLY A 88 17.49 1.15 -13.12
C GLY A 88 16.10 1.19 -13.76
N LEU A 89 15.05 0.89 -12.99
CA LEU A 89 13.67 0.97 -13.46
C LEU A 89 13.24 2.41 -13.77
N LEU A 90 13.63 3.37 -12.93
CA LEU A 90 13.33 4.78 -13.16
C LEU A 90 14.03 5.33 -14.42
N ARG A 91 15.28 4.93 -14.68
CA ARG A 91 15.99 5.26 -15.92
C ARG A 91 15.30 4.64 -17.14
N LYS A 92 14.90 3.37 -17.05
CA LYS A 92 14.14 2.68 -18.10
C LYS A 92 12.78 3.34 -18.37
N ALA A 93 12.19 3.97 -17.35
CA ALA A 93 10.95 4.75 -17.46
C ALA A 93 11.16 6.19 -17.94
N GLY A 94 12.40 6.65 -18.11
CA GLY A 94 12.72 8.06 -18.42
C GLY A 94 12.44 9.03 -17.27
N LEU A 95 12.27 8.53 -16.04
CA LEU A 95 11.96 9.32 -14.84
C LEU A 95 13.21 9.74 -14.05
N LEU A 96 14.35 9.10 -14.31
CA LEU A 96 15.64 9.44 -13.73
C LEU A 96 16.67 9.58 -14.85
N ARG A 97 17.41 10.70 -14.86
CA ARG A 97 18.45 11.01 -15.85
C ARG A 97 19.83 10.71 -15.28
#